data_AF-A0A812SR94-F1
#
_entry.id   AF-A0A812SR94-F1
#
_cell.length_a   1.000
_cell.length_b   1.000
_cell.length_c   1.000
_cell.angle_alpha   90.00
_cell.angle_beta   90.00
_cell.angle_gamma   90.00
#
_symmetry.space_group_name_H-M   'P 1'
#
loop_
_entity.id
_entity.type
_entity.pdbx_description
1 polymer ?
#
loop_
_entity_poly.entity_id
_entity_poly.type
_entity_poly.pdbx_seq_one_letter_code
_entity_poly.pdbx_strand_id
1 'polypeptide(L)'
;MREALATAGQAPHTAVVGCSDSRVPLETVFDALPGDLFVLRNAGNTCTHAEGSVLGSLEFCTGALNTRLIFVLGHTNCGAIKGATKVFFESKKSRGAKDGHALESLLQGLSSVAESAAAELGRKATEEDIANHAVKLNVFRTMNFMIQHSEPIRQKVKSGDLEIHGGIYDLGSGRVQFLGQTAEHTKMISPKQRLLGA
;
A
#
# COMPACT_ATOMS: atom_id res chain seq x y z
N MET A 1 23.78 -12.09 14.16
CA MET A 1 22.46 -11.71 13.61
C MET A 1 21.71 -12.89 13.01
N ARG A 2 22.16 -13.51 11.90
CA ARG A 2 21.47 -14.66 11.26
C ARG A 2 21.14 -15.80 12.23
N GLU A 3 22.11 -16.26 13.01
CA GLU A 3 21.93 -17.35 13.99
C GLU A 3 20.95 -16.99 15.10
N ALA A 4 20.95 -15.74 15.55
CA ALA A 4 20.01 -15.26 16.55
C ALA A 4 18.57 -15.27 16.02
N LEU A 5 18.33 -14.77 14.79
CA LEU A 5 16.98 -14.80 14.19
C LEU A 5 16.51 -16.23 13.89
N ALA A 6 17.42 -17.13 13.54
CA ALA A 6 17.08 -18.53 13.29
C ALA A 6 16.67 -19.28 14.57
N THR A 7 17.19 -18.88 15.74
CA THR A 7 16.94 -19.56 17.02
C THR A 7 15.89 -18.86 17.88
N ALA A 8 15.87 -17.53 17.90
CA ALA A 8 14.94 -16.72 18.70
C ALA A 8 13.69 -16.28 17.92
N GLY A 9 13.66 -16.47 16.59
CA GLY A 9 12.56 -16.05 15.73
C GLY A 9 12.62 -14.58 15.32
N GLN A 10 11.52 -14.10 14.73
CA GLN A 10 11.37 -12.73 14.23
C GLN A 10 10.40 -11.94 15.13
N ALA A 11 10.65 -10.64 15.27
CA ALA A 11 9.78 -9.71 16.00
C ALA A 11 9.73 -8.33 15.29
N PRO A 12 9.21 -8.27 14.05
CA PRO A 12 9.20 -7.06 13.25
C PRO A 12 8.32 -5.99 13.88
N HIS A 13 8.88 -4.80 14.08
CA HIS A 13 8.15 -3.66 14.63
C HIS A 13 7.18 -3.07 13.61
N THR A 14 7.49 -3.19 12.31
CA THR A 14 6.69 -2.65 11.20
C THR A 14 6.46 -3.69 10.12
N ALA A 15 5.23 -3.78 9.61
CA ALA A 15 4.93 -4.44 8.35
C ALA A 15 4.91 -3.41 7.22
N VAL A 16 5.61 -3.68 6.12
CA VAL A 16 5.67 -2.77 4.98
C VAL A 16 5.03 -3.41 3.76
N VAL A 17 3.98 -2.78 3.24
CA VAL A 17 3.35 -3.15 1.96
C VAL A 17 3.91 -2.25 0.88
N GLY A 18 4.74 -2.80 -0.01
CA GLY A 18 5.42 -2.05 -1.06
C GLY A 18 5.30 -2.69 -2.44
N CYS A 19 5.84 -2.00 -3.44
CA CYS A 19 5.80 -2.48 -4.81
C CYS A 19 6.89 -3.53 -5.07
N SER A 20 6.64 -4.50 -5.94
CA SER A 20 7.67 -5.43 -6.46
C SER A 20 8.74 -4.76 -7.32
N ASP A 21 8.65 -3.46 -7.59
CA ASP A 21 9.66 -2.70 -8.34
C ASP A 21 11.05 -2.86 -7.71
N SER A 22 11.98 -3.45 -8.46
CA SER A 22 13.31 -3.81 -7.96
C SER A 22 14.17 -2.61 -7.55
N ARG A 23 13.77 -1.38 -7.91
CA ARG A 23 14.42 -0.13 -7.51
C ARG A 23 14.01 0.36 -6.12
N VAL A 24 13.06 -0.34 -5.46
CA VAL A 24 12.55 -0.01 -4.12
C VAL A 24 12.83 -1.15 -3.13
N PRO A 25 14.10 -1.40 -2.76
CA PRO A 25 14.45 -2.33 -1.69
C PRO A 25 14.04 -1.74 -0.33
N LEU A 26 12.95 -2.24 0.27
CA LEU A 26 12.29 -1.60 1.42
C LEU A 26 13.18 -1.53 2.66
N GLU A 27 13.95 -2.58 2.92
CA GLU A 27 14.91 -2.63 4.02
C GLU A 27 15.98 -1.56 3.88
N THR A 28 16.49 -1.34 2.66
CA THR A 28 17.47 -0.27 2.38
C THR A 28 16.84 1.11 2.45
N VAL A 29 15.59 1.28 1.98
CA VAL A 29 14.88 2.57 2.02
C VAL A 29 14.66 3.06 3.45
N PHE A 30 14.50 2.15 4.40
CA PHE A 30 14.26 2.47 5.82
C PHE A 30 15.45 2.20 6.73
N ASP A 31 16.64 1.94 6.18
CA ASP A 31 17.85 1.58 6.94
C ASP A 31 17.60 0.45 7.98
N ALA A 32 16.76 -0.51 7.61
CA ALA A 32 16.31 -1.58 8.49
C ALA A 32 17.18 -2.83 8.40
N LEU A 33 17.33 -3.52 9.52
CA LEU A 33 18.03 -4.79 9.61
C LEU A 33 17.08 -5.98 9.38
N PRO A 34 17.61 -7.16 9.01
CA PRO A 34 16.83 -8.38 8.99
C PRO A 34 16.10 -8.62 10.32
N GLY A 35 14.78 -8.83 10.24
CA GLY A 35 13.91 -9.01 11.40
C GLY A 35 13.18 -7.76 11.87
N ASP A 36 13.58 -6.56 11.43
CA ASP A 36 12.92 -5.29 11.80
C ASP A 36 11.60 -5.10 11.04
N LEU A 37 11.59 -5.46 9.75
CA LEU A 37 10.45 -5.31 8.85
C LEU A 37 9.82 -6.65 8.47
N PHE A 38 8.49 -6.70 8.47
CA PHE A 38 7.71 -7.74 7.84
C PHE A 38 7.29 -7.28 6.44
N VAL A 39 7.98 -7.76 5.40
CA VAL A 39 7.89 -7.18 4.06
C VAL A 39 6.90 -7.93 3.17
N LEU A 40 5.93 -7.20 2.59
CA LEU A 40 4.97 -7.70 1.61
C LEU A 40 5.10 -6.89 0.32
N ARG A 41 5.37 -7.58 -0.80
CA ARG A 41 5.60 -6.93 -2.10
C ARG A 41 4.78 -7.56 -3.20
N ASN A 42 4.07 -6.73 -3.93
CA ASN A 42 3.42 -7.10 -5.20
C ASN A 42 3.45 -5.92 -6.18
N ALA A 43 3.14 -6.17 -7.45
CA ALA A 43 3.09 -5.10 -8.44
C ALA A 43 1.99 -4.09 -8.07
N GLY A 44 2.40 -2.84 -7.84
CA GLY A 44 1.50 -1.76 -7.45
C GLY A 44 1.12 -1.72 -5.97
N ASN A 45 1.84 -2.40 -5.06
CA ASN A 45 1.65 -2.30 -3.61
C ASN A 45 0.18 -2.44 -3.15
N THR A 46 -0.53 -3.42 -3.72
CA THR A 46 -1.98 -3.57 -3.63
C THR A 46 -2.42 -4.51 -2.51
N CYS A 47 -3.61 -4.25 -1.97
CA CYS A 47 -4.39 -5.21 -1.18
C CYS A 47 -5.82 -5.15 -1.72
N THR A 48 -6.24 -6.18 -2.47
CA THR A 48 -7.49 -6.16 -3.26
C THR A 48 -8.42 -7.33 -2.99
N HIS A 49 -7.99 -8.30 -2.19
CA HIS A 49 -8.76 -9.51 -1.89
C HIS A 49 -8.79 -9.73 -0.37
N ALA A 50 -9.99 -9.82 0.20
CA ALA A 50 -10.19 -10.04 1.64
C ALA A 50 -9.61 -11.39 2.10
N GLU A 51 -9.71 -12.41 1.24
CA GLU A 51 -9.10 -13.73 1.45
C GLU A 51 -7.72 -13.83 0.77
N GLY A 52 -7.09 -12.69 0.45
CA GLY A 52 -5.83 -12.62 -0.25
C GLY A 52 -4.61 -12.80 0.67
N SER A 53 -3.51 -13.28 0.09
CA SER A 53 -2.25 -13.51 0.79
C SER A 53 -1.71 -12.27 1.53
N VAL A 54 -1.89 -11.07 0.96
CA VAL A 54 -1.45 -9.81 1.60
C VAL A 54 -2.21 -9.58 2.91
N LEU A 55 -3.54 -9.68 2.89
CA LEU A 55 -4.35 -9.41 4.09
C LEU A 55 -4.12 -10.47 5.17
N GLY A 56 -4.10 -11.75 4.79
CA GLY A 56 -3.79 -12.84 5.73
C GLY A 56 -2.38 -12.71 6.34
N SER A 57 -1.40 -12.24 5.58
CA SER A 57 -0.04 -12.00 6.10
C SER A 57 0.01 -10.81 7.07
N LEU A 58 -0.80 -9.77 6.83
CA LEU A 58 -0.94 -8.65 7.76
C LEU A 58 -1.64 -9.06 9.06
N GLU A 59 -2.66 -9.91 8.99
CA GLU A 59 -3.29 -10.48 10.18
C GLU A 59 -2.32 -11.36 10.97
N PHE A 60 -1.50 -12.14 10.28
CA PHE A 60 -0.45 -12.94 10.91
C PHE A 60 0.59 -12.06 11.62
N CYS A 61 1.16 -11.05 10.97
CA CYS A 61 2.21 -10.24 11.61
C CYS A 61 1.67 -9.38 12.76
N THR A 62 0.50 -8.77 12.60
CA THR A 62 -0.10 -7.93 13.65
C THR A 62 -0.68 -8.76 14.80
N GLY A 63 -1.14 -9.99 14.54
CA GLY A 63 -1.67 -10.92 15.53
C GLY A 63 -0.58 -11.74 16.24
N ALA A 64 0.15 -12.55 15.48
CA ALA A 64 1.11 -13.52 16.02
C ALA A 64 2.48 -12.91 16.33
N LEU A 65 2.95 -11.92 15.55
CA LEU A 65 4.25 -11.28 15.75
C LEU A 65 4.16 -9.95 16.52
N ASN A 66 2.95 -9.51 16.86
CA ASN A 66 2.68 -8.28 17.59
C ASN A 66 3.25 -7.01 16.92
N THR A 67 3.35 -7.00 15.58
CA THR A 67 3.71 -5.82 14.80
C THR A 67 2.71 -4.69 15.07
N ARG A 68 3.23 -3.49 15.36
CA ARG A 68 2.42 -2.32 15.80
C ARG A 68 2.25 -1.23 14.75
N LEU A 69 2.95 -1.34 13.63
CA LEU A 69 2.85 -0.41 12.52
C LEU A 69 2.67 -1.15 11.20
N ILE A 70 1.68 -0.75 10.41
CA ILE A 70 1.62 -1.07 8.98
C ILE A 70 1.98 0.21 8.21
N PHE A 71 2.96 0.12 7.32
CA PHE A 71 3.37 1.20 6.44
C PHE A 71 3.13 0.80 4.98
N VAL A 72 2.29 1.55 4.26
CA VAL A 72 2.02 1.33 2.83
C VAL A 72 2.87 2.31 2.03
N LEU A 73 3.82 1.77 1.25
CA LEU A 73 4.76 2.57 0.47
C LEU A 73 4.49 2.44 -1.03
N GLY A 74 3.92 3.50 -1.62
CA GLY A 74 3.91 3.71 -3.06
C GLY A 74 5.25 4.28 -3.53
N HIS A 75 5.44 4.42 -4.84
CA HIS A 75 6.65 5.06 -5.38
C HIS A 75 6.42 5.78 -6.70
N THR A 76 7.24 6.80 -6.97
CA THR A 76 7.18 7.52 -8.24
C THR A 76 7.54 6.59 -9.41
N ASN A 77 6.99 6.86 -10.59
CA ASN A 77 7.20 6.06 -11.80
C ASN A 77 6.85 4.55 -11.66
N CYS A 78 5.81 4.21 -10.90
CA CYS A 78 5.34 2.84 -10.76
C CYS A 78 4.80 2.25 -12.08
N GLY A 79 5.42 1.18 -12.55
CA GLY A 79 5.05 0.52 -13.81
C GLY A 79 3.62 -0.04 -13.80
N ALA A 80 3.19 -0.63 -12.68
CA ALA A 80 1.83 -1.16 -12.54
C ALA A 80 0.76 -0.05 -12.61
N ILE A 81 1.00 1.09 -11.96
CA ILE A 81 0.09 2.24 -12.00
C ILE A 81 0.07 2.89 -13.38
N LYS A 82 1.22 3.02 -14.05
CA LYS A 82 1.28 3.48 -15.45
C LYS A 82 0.51 2.53 -16.37
N GLY A 83 0.69 1.22 -16.21
CA GLY A 83 -0.06 0.21 -16.97
C GLY A 83 -1.57 0.30 -16.75
N ALA A 84 -2.00 0.43 -15.50
CA ALA A 84 -3.41 0.59 -15.15
C ALA A 84 -4.01 1.90 -15.71
N THR A 85 -3.21 2.97 -15.77
CA THR A 85 -3.60 4.25 -16.37
C THR A 85 -3.83 4.10 -17.87
N LYS A 86 -2.97 3.35 -18.58
CA LYS A 86 -3.19 3.01 -20.00
C LYS A 86 -4.47 2.22 -20.21
N VAL A 87 -4.71 1.19 -19.39
CA VAL A 87 -5.95 0.38 -19.42
C VAL A 87 -7.19 1.28 -19.23
N PHE A 88 -7.14 2.25 -18.32
CA PHE A 88 -8.21 3.24 -18.14
C PHE A 88 -8.48 4.06 -19.42
N PHE A 89 -7.43 4.52 -20.12
CA PHE A 89 -7.62 5.26 -21.39
C PHE A 89 -8.06 4.38 -22.56
N GLU A 90 -7.63 3.12 -22.60
CA GLU A 90 -8.02 2.15 -23.63
C GLU A 90 -9.46 1.66 -23.46
N SER A 91 -9.90 1.38 -22.23
CA SER A 91 -11.28 0.95 -21.93
C SER A 91 -12.33 2.03 -22.25
N LYS A 92 -11.94 3.32 -22.24
CA LYS A 92 -12.79 4.40 -22.79
C LYS A 92 -12.98 4.31 -24.31
N LYS A 93 -12.06 3.64 -25.02
CA LYS A 93 -12.05 3.52 -26.48
C LYS A 93 -12.66 2.21 -27.00
N SER A 94 -12.70 1.14 -26.20
CA SER A 94 -13.29 -0.15 -26.60
C SER A 94 -14.00 -0.88 -25.46
N ARG A 95 -15.24 -1.33 -25.72
CA ARG A 95 -16.03 -2.20 -24.82
C ARG A 95 -16.02 -3.63 -25.36
N GLY A 96 -14.94 -4.36 -25.11
CA GLY A 96 -14.83 -5.78 -25.45
C GLY A 96 -14.19 -6.55 -24.31
N ALA A 97 -14.84 -7.64 -23.88
CA ALA A 97 -14.31 -8.54 -22.86
C ALA A 97 -13.00 -9.16 -23.37
N LYS A 98 -11.93 -9.04 -22.58
CA LYS A 98 -10.66 -9.75 -22.82
C LYS A 98 -10.59 -10.95 -21.88
N ASP A 99 -10.21 -12.09 -22.43
CA ASP A 99 -9.84 -13.30 -21.70
C ASP A 99 -8.56 -13.03 -20.91
N GLY A 100 -8.70 -12.49 -19.70
CA GLY A 100 -7.59 -11.84 -19.00
C GLY A 100 -6.67 -12.81 -18.25
N HIS A 101 -5.41 -12.85 -18.65
CA HIS A 101 -4.33 -13.39 -17.82
C HIS A 101 -4.15 -12.56 -16.54
N ALA A 102 -3.46 -13.10 -15.53
CA ALA A 102 -3.33 -12.47 -14.20
C ALA A 102 -2.82 -11.00 -14.24
N LEU A 103 -1.94 -10.65 -15.18
CA LEU A 103 -1.48 -9.28 -15.37
C LEU A 103 -2.62 -8.34 -15.78
N GLU A 104 -3.47 -8.74 -16.73
CA GLU A 104 -4.59 -7.92 -17.18
C GLU A 104 -5.58 -7.69 -16.05
N SER A 105 -5.89 -8.75 -15.27
CA SER A 105 -6.74 -8.65 -14.08
C SER A 105 -6.18 -7.67 -13.04
N LEU A 106 -4.86 -7.70 -12.81
CA LEU A 106 -4.20 -6.74 -11.91
C LEU A 106 -4.34 -5.29 -12.42
N LEU A 107 -4.00 -5.04 -13.69
CA LEU A 107 -4.05 -3.69 -14.27
C LEU A 107 -5.50 -3.17 -14.34
N GLN A 108 -6.46 -4.04 -14.64
CA GLN A 108 -7.88 -3.71 -14.64
C GLN A 108 -8.37 -3.38 -13.24
N GLY A 109 -7.98 -4.14 -12.21
CA GLY A 109 -8.31 -3.85 -10.82
C GLY A 109 -7.76 -2.49 -10.35
N LEU A 110 -6.57 -2.14 -10.82
CA LEU A 110 -5.92 -0.85 -10.55
C LEU A 110 -6.47 0.32 -11.40
N SER A 111 -7.15 0.05 -12.52
CA SER A 111 -7.63 1.10 -13.44
C SER A 111 -8.60 2.08 -12.79
N SER A 112 -9.38 1.63 -11.81
CA SER A 112 -10.29 2.51 -11.05
C SER A 112 -9.53 3.50 -10.15
N VAL A 113 -8.26 3.25 -9.82
CA VAL A 113 -7.41 4.27 -9.14
C VAL A 113 -7.11 5.40 -10.13
N ALA A 114 -6.73 5.04 -11.36
CA ALA A 114 -6.45 6.01 -12.41
C ALA A 114 -7.70 6.81 -12.79
N GLU A 115 -8.88 6.17 -12.80
CA GLU A 115 -10.16 6.85 -12.97
C GLU A 115 -10.41 7.89 -11.87
N SER A 116 -10.21 7.52 -10.61
CA SER A 116 -10.35 8.44 -9.47
C SER A 116 -9.39 9.62 -9.59
N ALA A 117 -8.15 9.35 -10.00
CA ALA A 117 -7.15 10.39 -10.20
C ALA A 117 -7.52 11.35 -11.34
N ALA A 118 -8.02 10.82 -12.46
CA ALA A 118 -8.49 11.64 -13.58
C ALA A 118 -9.71 12.49 -13.20
N ALA A 119 -10.60 11.97 -12.34
CA ALA A 119 -11.73 12.73 -11.83
C ALA A 119 -11.28 13.90 -10.93
N GLU A 120 -10.30 13.69 -10.05
CA GLU A 120 -9.77 14.73 -9.15
C GLU A 120 -8.96 15.81 -9.90
N LEU A 121 -8.16 15.44 -10.89
CA LEU A 121 -7.33 16.40 -11.64
C LEU A 121 -8.08 17.12 -12.78
N GLY A 122 -9.18 16.53 -13.25
CA GLY A 122 -10.01 17.10 -14.31
C GLY A 122 -9.45 16.90 -15.74
N ARG A 123 -10.16 17.45 -16.72
CA ARG A 123 -9.99 17.13 -18.15
C ARG A 123 -8.66 17.56 -18.79
N LYS A 124 -7.91 18.44 -18.15
CA LYS A 124 -6.63 18.98 -18.69
C LYS A 124 -5.42 18.13 -18.26
N ALA A 125 -5.60 17.18 -17.35
CA ALA A 125 -4.53 16.34 -16.86
C ALA A 125 -4.01 15.42 -17.97
N THR A 126 -2.69 15.32 -18.08
CA THR A 126 -2.04 14.36 -18.97
C THR A 126 -2.13 12.94 -18.40
N GLU A 127 -1.81 11.93 -19.22
CA GLU A 127 -1.70 10.54 -18.74
C GLU A 127 -0.67 10.42 -17.61
N GLU A 128 0.42 11.18 -17.69
CA GLU A 128 1.47 11.18 -16.67
C GLU A 128 1.01 11.84 -15.36
N ASP A 129 0.29 12.97 -15.42
CA ASP A 129 -0.30 13.60 -14.24
C ASP A 129 -1.24 12.63 -13.50
N ILE A 130 -2.08 11.93 -14.26
CA ILE A 130 -3.01 10.93 -13.72
C ILE A 130 -2.26 9.77 -13.09
N ALA A 131 -1.25 9.22 -13.77
CA ALA A 131 -0.47 8.12 -13.23
C ALA A 131 0.27 8.51 -11.92
N ASN A 132 0.84 9.71 -11.88
CA ASN A 132 1.56 10.21 -10.71
C ASN A 132 0.60 10.43 -9.52
N HIS A 133 -0.57 11.02 -9.76
CA HIS A 133 -1.58 11.20 -8.70
C HIS A 133 -2.22 9.87 -8.27
N ALA A 134 -2.40 8.93 -9.20
CA ALA A 134 -2.91 7.59 -8.92
C ALA A 134 -2.01 6.80 -7.96
N VAL A 135 -0.69 7.03 -7.93
CA VAL A 135 0.19 6.41 -6.93
C VAL A 135 -0.28 6.74 -5.51
N LYS A 136 -0.55 8.03 -5.23
CA LYS A 136 -1.03 8.49 -3.93
C LYS A 136 -2.38 7.88 -3.58
N LEU A 137 -3.33 7.91 -4.51
CA LEU A 137 -4.66 7.34 -4.30
C LEU A 137 -4.60 5.83 -4.08
N ASN A 138 -3.68 5.13 -4.73
CA ASN A 138 -3.48 3.70 -4.55
C ASN A 138 -2.95 3.34 -3.14
N VAL A 139 -2.05 4.15 -2.58
CA VAL A 139 -1.58 4.01 -1.19
C VAL A 139 -2.78 4.08 -0.23
N PHE A 140 -3.60 5.13 -0.34
CA PHE A 140 -4.77 5.29 0.52
C PHE A 140 -5.84 4.22 0.29
N ARG A 141 -6.06 3.80 -0.96
CA ARG A 141 -6.96 2.69 -1.27
C ARG A 141 -6.52 1.41 -0.57
N THR A 142 -5.23 1.09 -0.61
CA THR A 142 -4.66 -0.11 0.02
C THR A 142 -4.82 -0.06 1.55
N MET A 143 -4.57 1.10 2.17
CA MET A 143 -4.79 1.32 3.60
C MET A 143 -6.27 1.16 3.99
N ASN A 144 -7.18 1.75 3.23
CA ASN A 144 -8.61 1.66 3.51
C ASN A 144 -9.13 0.24 3.29
N PHE A 145 -8.61 -0.49 2.30
CA PHE A 145 -9.01 -1.87 2.03
C PHE A 145 -8.77 -2.78 3.25
N MET A 146 -7.57 -2.74 3.83
CA MET A 146 -7.28 -3.57 5.02
C MET A 146 -8.13 -3.15 6.23
N ILE A 147 -8.37 -1.84 6.40
CA ILE A 147 -9.27 -1.31 7.44
C ILE A 147 -10.70 -1.78 7.23
N GLN A 148 -11.18 -1.90 5.99
CA GLN A 148 -12.54 -2.27 5.66
C GLN A 148 -12.77 -3.78 5.70
N HIS A 149 -11.77 -4.57 5.32
CA HIS A 149 -11.94 -6.00 5.10
C HIS A 149 -11.35 -6.91 6.18
N SER A 150 -10.53 -6.40 7.11
CA SER A 150 -10.01 -7.17 8.24
C SER A 150 -10.55 -6.66 9.57
N GLU A 151 -11.40 -7.46 10.21
CA GLU A 151 -11.89 -7.19 11.57
C GLU A 151 -10.76 -7.18 12.61
N PRO A 152 -9.81 -8.14 12.62
CA PRO A 152 -8.69 -8.10 13.55
C PRO A 152 -7.84 -6.82 13.46
N ILE A 153 -7.49 -6.39 12.24
CA ILE A 153 -6.73 -5.15 12.02
C ILE A 153 -7.52 -3.94 12.52
N ARG A 154 -8.80 -3.86 12.11
CA ARG A 154 -9.67 -2.74 12.48
C ARG A 154 -9.87 -2.62 14.00
N GLN A 155 -9.94 -3.74 14.73
CA GLN A 155 -10.03 -3.71 16.19
C GLN A 155 -8.73 -3.21 16.85
N LYS A 156 -7.56 -3.65 16.37
CA LYS A 156 -6.26 -3.14 16.85
C LYS A 156 -6.06 -1.65 16.56
N VAL A 157 -6.55 -1.16 15.43
CA VAL A 157 -6.55 0.28 15.12
C VAL A 157 -7.42 1.04 16.11
N LYS A 158 -8.65 0.56 16.40
CA LYS A 158 -9.55 1.20 17.37
C LYS A 158 -8.96 1.22 18.79
N SER A 159 -8.32 0.14 19.23
CA SER A 159 -7.67 0.09 20.55
C SER A 159 -6.41 0.96 20.64
N GLY A 160 -5.80 1.30 19.49
CA GLY A 160 -4.53 2.03 19.41
C GLY A 160 -3.31 1.12 19.52
N ASP A 161 -3.49 -0.20 19.40
CA ASP A 161 -2.40 -1.18 19.41
C ASP A 161 -1.72 -1.30 18.03
N LEU A 162 -2.34 -0.75 16.99
CA LEU A 162 -1.86 -0.78 15.62
C LEU A 162 -2.09 0.56 14.93
N GLU A 163 -1.06 1.08 14.28
CA GLU A 163 -1.16 2.24 13.41
C GLU A 163 -1.00 1.85 11.93
N ILE A 164 -1.68 2.58 11.04
CA ILE A 164 -1.55 2.39 9.59
C ILE A 164 -1.21 3.73 8.94
N HIS A 165 -0.03 3.80 8.32
CA HIS A 165 0.48 5.01 7.68
C HIS A 165 0.87 4.75 6.22
N GLY A 166 0.84 5.82 5.42
CA GLY A 166 1.22 5.80 4.01
C GLY A 166 2.44 6.65 3.71
N GLY A 167 3.14 6.31 2.64
CA GLY A 167 4.21 7.12 2.08
C GLY A 167 4.40 6.92 0.58
N ILE A 168 5.16 7.82 -0.04
CA ILE A 168 5.60 7.70 -1.43
C ILE A 168 7.12 7.81 -1.46
N TYR A 169 7.79 6.76 -1.93
CA TYR A 169 9.22 6.79 -2.22
C TYR A 169 9.47 7.44 -3.57
N ASP A 170 10.27 8.50 -3.59
CA ASP A 170 10.70 9.12 -4.83
C ASP A 170 11.97 8.46 -5.36
N LEU A 171 11.87 7.82 -6.53
CA LEU A 171 12.99 7.11 -7.15
C LEU A 171 14.17 8.02 -7.51
N GLY A 172 13.92 9.30 -7.80
CA GLY A 172 14.96 10.24 -8.25
C GLY A 172 15.81 10.76 -7.10
N SER A 173 15.17 11.09 -5.97
CA SER A 173 15.82 11.67 -4.79
C SER A 173 16.15 10.66 -3.69
N GLY A 174 15.54 9.47 -3.71
CA GLY A 174 15.67 8.48 -2.65
C GLY A 174 14.93 8.84 -1.37
N ARG A 175 14.03 9.83 -1.39
CA ARG A 175 13.31 10.31 -0.20
C ARG A 175 11.92 9.70 -0.11
N VAL A 176 11.49 9.37 1.11
CA VAL A 176 10.10 9.03 1.39
C VAL A 176 9.33 10.29 1.77
N GLN A 177 8.32 10.62 0.98
CA GLN A 177 7.28 11.58 1.37
C GLN A 177 6.28 10.87 2.28
N PHE A 178 6.17 11.32 3.53
CA PHE A 178 5.18 10.82 4.46
C PHE A 178 3.79 11.37 4.13
N LEU A 179 2.80 10.48 4.04
CA LEU A 179 1.39 10.83 3.82
C LEU A 179 0.54 10.76 5.09
N GLY A 180 1.02 10.04 6.12
CA GLY A 180 0.30 9.82 7.36
C GLY A 180 -0.86 8.85 7.23
N GLN A 181 -1.84 9.02 8.13
CA GLN A 181 -3.02 8.18 8.25
C GLN A 181 -4.12 8.60 7.25
N THR A 182 -5.02 7.68 6.91
CA THR A 182 -6.21 8.04 6.12
C THR A 182 -7.25 8.76 6.96
N ALA A 183 -8.20 9.42 6.29
CA ALA A 183 -9.37 9.99 6.96
C ALA A 183 -10.22 8.92 7.67
N GLU A 184 -10.30 7.70 7.11
CA GLU A 184 -10.99 6.58 7.77
C GLU A 184 -10.30 6.17 9.06
N HIS A 185 -8.98 6.03 9.02
CA HIS A 185 -8.17 5.77 10.21
C HIS A 185 -8.42 6.82 11.30
N THR A 186 -8.33 8.10 10.94
CA THR A 186 -8.52 9.22 11.87
C THR A 186 -9.91 9.22 12.53
N LYS A 187 -10.95 8.82 11.79
CA LYS A 187 -12.32 8.72 12.31
C LYS A 187 -12.50 7.59 13.34
N MET A 188 -11.71 6.54 13.26
CA MET A 188 -11.82 5.37 14.15
C MET A 188 -11.11 5.56 15.49
N ILE A 189 -10.10 6.43 15.56
CA ILE A 189 -9.31 6.66 16.76
C ILE A 189 -9.82 7.86 17.57
N SER A 190 -9.72 7.74 18.90
CA SER A 190 -10.13 8.79 19.84
C SER A 190 -9.27 10.06 19.70
N PRO A 191 -9.78 11.24 20.10
CA PRO A 191 -9.00 12.48 20.09
C PRO A 191 -7.66 12.40 20.84
N LYS A 192 -7.60 11.60 21.93
CA LYS A 192 -6.39 11.37 22.70
C LYS A 192 -5.35 10.54 21.93
N GLN A 193 -5.79 9.58 21.12
CA GLN A 193 -4.92 8.80 20.23
C GLN A 193 -4.41 9.64 19.04
N ARG A 194 -5.20 10.61 18.55
CA ARG A 194 -4.78 11.52 17.46
C ARG A 194 -3.60 12.41 17.81
N LEU A 195 -3.46 12.81 19.08
CA LEU A 195 -2.40 13.71 19.56
C LEU A 195 -1.05 13.01 19.79
N LEU A 196 -1.04 11.67 19.89
CA LEU A 196 0.18 10.88 20.10
C LEU A 196 0.87 10.46 18.79
N GLY A 197 0.19 10.60 17.66
CA GLY A 197 0.71 10.24 16.32
C GLY A 197 0.95 11.45 15.40
N ALA A 198 1.03 12.66 15.95
CA ALA A 198 1.31 13.91 15.23
C ALA A 198 2.72 14.44 15.53
#